data_AF-A0ABD5M6E7-F1
#
_entry.id   AF-A0ABD5M6E7-F1
#
_cell.length_a   1.000
_cell.length_b   1.000
_cell.length_c   1.000
_cell.angle_alpha   90.00
_cell.angle_beta   90.00
_cell.angle_gamma   90.00
#
_symmetry.space_group_name_H-M   'P 1'
#
loop_
_entity.id
_entity.type
_entity.pdbx_description
1 polymer ?
#
loop_
_entity_poly.entity_id
_entity_poly.type
_entity_poly.pdbx_seq_one_letter_code
_entity_poly.pdbx_strand_id
1 'polypeptide(L)'
;MDGMKPGSGDDPFADDDGVDNDDDPLNDANEEATSPFVEDEEATTPTPEPAPTATPGVPDHPSEESATLPWIHRRDGVKDDRDHKTIHYTEHTVKRERRDLRPALEEELGNDVELTDAREAAYLVGMDHVNEVAAVLREWGYDID
;
A
#
# COMPACT_ATOMS: atom_id res chain seq x y z
N MET A 1 47.32 10.06 -23.25
CA MET A 1 46.70 11.22 -22.56
C MET A 1 45.22 11.00 -22.68
N ASP A 2 44.66 10.40 -21.62
CA ASP A 2 43.26 10.00 -21.47
C ASP A 2 42.31 11.17 -21.65
N GLY A 3 41.28 10.96 -22.47
CA GLY A 3 40.12 11.84 -22.59
C GLY A 3 39.05 11.38 -21.62
N MET A 4 38.81 12.16 -20.57
CA MET A 4 37.65 11.98 -19.70
C MET A 4 36.41 12.58 -20.38
N LYS A 5 35.30 11.85 -20.40
CA LYS A 5 33.98 12.36 -20.85
C LYS A 5 33.50 13.45 -19.87
N PRO A 6 33.13 14.66 -20.35
CA PRO A 6 32.35 15.59 -19.54
C PRO A 6 30.89 15.13 -19.58
N GLY A 7 30.30 14.86 -18.43
CA GLY A 7 28.90 14.41 -18.38
C GLY A 7 28.53 13.77 -17.06
N SER A 8 28.74 14.49 -15.96
CA SER A 8 28.09 14.18 -14.70
C SER A 8 28.02 15.48 -13.91
N GLY A 9 26.87 16.15 -13.96
CA GLY A 9 26.64 17.38 -13.21
C GLY A 9 25.70 18.39 -13.85
N ASP A 10 24.62 17.95 -14.51
CA ASP A 10 23.46 18.83 -14.67
C ASP A 10 22.58 18.62 -13.43
N ASP A 11 22.39 19.72 -12.69
CA ASP A 11 21.58 19.77 -11.47
C ASP A 11 20.10 19.56 -11.83
N PRO A 12 19.43 18.51 -11.33
CA PRO A 12 18.02 18.25 -11.63
C PRO A 12 17.06 19.24 -10.95
N PHE A 13 17.56 20.20 -10.17
CA PHE A 13 16.79 21.26 -9.51
C PHE A 13 17.08 22.66 -10.06
N ALA A 14 17.77 22.77 -11.20
CA ALA A 14 17.91 24.05 -11.87
C ALA A 14 16.56 24.48 -12.46
N ASP A 15 16.01 25.60 -11.98
CA ASP A 15 14.77 26.19 -12.51
C ASP A 15 14.99 26.64 -13.97
N ASP A 16 14.29 25.99 -14.89
CA ASP A 16 14.23 26.37 -16.31
C ASP A 16 13.27 27.56 -16.49
N ASP A 17 13.76 28.75 -16.17
CA ASP A 17 13.06 30.01 -16.46
C ASP A 17 13.18 30.34 -17.96
N GLY A 18 12.43 29.61 -18.79
CA GLY A 18 12.42 29.73 -20.24
C GLY A 18 11.00 29.72 -20.82
N VAL A 19 10.23 30.78 -20.58
CA VAL A 19 8.99 31.05 -21.33
C VAL A 19 9.31 31.52 -22.75
N ASP A 20 8.96 30.75 -23.78
CA ASP A 20 8.28 31.31 -24.96
C ASP A 20 7.59 30.26 -25.86
N ASN A 21 6.52 30.74 -26.47
CA ASN A 21 5.46 30.12 -27.26
C ASN A 21 5.89 29.27 -28.49
N ASP A 22 5.06 28.29 -28.88
CA ASP A 22 4.17 28.37 -30.08
C ASP A 22 3.56 27.01 -30.48
N ASP A 23 2.34 27.10 -31.03
CA ASP A 23 1.38 26.11 -31.54
C ASP A 23 1.87 24.92 -32.42
N ASP A 24 1.22 23.75 -32.20
CA ASP A 24 0.62 22.70 -33.10
C ASP A 24 1.22 22.38 -34.50
N PRO A 25 0.85 21.27 -35.20
CA PRO A 25 0.23 19.97 -34.84
C PRO A 25 1.05 18.75 -35.39
N LEU A 26 0.60 17.50 -35.19
CA LEU A 26 0.54 16.38 -36.19
C LEU A 26 0.54 14.96 -35.58
N ASN A 27 -0.65 14.34 -35.64
CA ASN A 27 -1.01 12.97 -36.03
C ASN A 27 0.10 11.95 -36.43
N ASP A 28 0.12 10.76 -35.81
CA ASP A 28 -0.29 9.43 -36.36
C ASP A 28 0.55 8.21 -35.88
N ALA A 29 -0.17 7.13 -35.61
CA ALA A 29 0.17 5.70 -35.76
C ALA A 29 1.31 4.99 -34.95
N ASN A 30 0.84 4.04 -34.12
CA ASN A 30 1.19 2.61 -34.11
C ASN A 30 2.48 2.14 -33.38
N GLU A 31 2.36 1.32 -32.31
CA GLU A 31 2.57 -0.14 -32.36
C GLU A 31 2.53 -0.79 -30.96
N GLU A 32 2.10 -2.05 -30.96
CA GLU A 32 1.82 -2.95 -29.85
C GLU A 32 3.02 -3.28 -28.95
N ALA A 33 2.74 -3.54 -27.67
CA ALA A 33 3.52 -4.49 -26.88
C ALA A 33 2.57 -5.34 -26.02
N THR A 34 2.08 -6.39 -26.65
CA THR A 34 1.43 -7.57 -26.06
C THR A 34 2.46 -8.43 -25.33
N SER A 35 2.19 -8.84 -24.08
CA SER A 35 2.62 -10.14 -23.52
C SER A 35 2.10 -10.37 -22.09
N PRO A 36 1.99 -11.64 -21.63
CA PRO A 36 0.68 -12.26 -21.51
C PRO A 36 0.35 -12.79 -20.12
N PHE A 37 -0.94 -12.97 -19.93
CA PHE A 37 -1.56 -13.87 -18.95
C PHE A 37 -1.19 -15.33 -19.26
N VAL A 38 -0.80 -16.10 -18.24
CA VAL A 38 -0.69 -17.56 -18.33
C VAL A 38 -1.28 -18.14 -17.04
N GLU A 39 -2.45 -18.76 -17.17
CA GLU A 39 -2.94 -19.81 -16.26
C GLU A 39 -2.30 -21.15 -16.69
N ASP A 40 -2.06 -22.02 -15.70
CA ASP A 40 -2.41 -23.44 -15.65
C ASP A 40 -1.32 -24.40 -15.10
N GLU A 41 -1.72 -25.06 -14.00
CA GLU A 41 -1.53 -26.46 -13.59
C GLU A 41 -0.21 -27.08 -13.07
N GLU A 42 -0.48 -28.01 -12.14
CA GLU A 42 0.39 -28.79 -11.26
C GLU A 42 1.44 -29.65 -11.99
N ALA A 43 2.56 -29.93 -11.32
CA ALA A 43 2.91 -31.30 -10.89
C ALA A 43 4.38 -31.44 -10.44
N THR A 44 4.54 -32.01 -9.25
CA THR A 44 5.62 -32.92 -8.77
C THR A 44 7.11 -32.54 -8.92
N THR A 45 7.76 -32.45 -7.76
CA THR A 45 9.22 -32.43 -7.55
C THR A 45 9.96 -33.63 -8.15
N PRO A 46 11.19 -33.41 -8.66
CA PRO A 46 12.30 -34.27 -8.25
C PRO A 46 13.60 -33.52 -7.90
N THR A 47 14.29 -34.10 -6.92
CA THR A 47 15.63 -33.89 -6.36
C THR A 47 16.72 -33.26 -7.26
N PRO A 48 17.52 -32.29 -6.76
CA PRO A 48 18.78 -31.91 -7.41
C PRO A 48 19.99 -32.73 -6.89
N GLU A 49 20.77 -33.26 -7.82
CA GLU A 49 22.12 -33.82 -7.65
C GLU A 49 23.16 -32.68 -7.72
N PRO A 50 24.19 -32.61 -6.83
CA PRO A 50 25.20 -31.54 -6.88
C PRO A 50 26.60 -32.00 -7.32
N ALA A 51 27.28 -31.20 -8.16
CA ALA A 51 28.74 -31.16 -8.30
C ALA A 51 29.22 -29.88 -9.04
N PRO A 52 30.49 -29.43 -8.90
CA PRO A 52 31.28 -29.36 -7.67
C PRO A 52 32.03 -28.00 -7.49
N THR A 53 32.09 -27.58 -6.22
CA THR A 53 33.29 -27.17 -5.47
C THR A 53 34.20 -26.05 -5.98
N ALA A 54 34.12 -24.90 -5.30
CA ALA A 54 35.30 -24.09 -4.97
C ALA A 54 35.37 -23.86 -3.45
N THR A 55 36.41 -24.44 -2.83
CA THR A 55 36.97 -24.21 -1.46
C THR A 55 36.34 -24.97 -0.27
N PRO A 56 37.10 -25.82 0.47
CA PRO A 56 36.66 -26.49 1.72
C PRO A 56 37.12 -25.72 2.99
N GLY A 57 36.36 -25.54 4.09
CA GLY A 57 34.98 -25.88 4.45
C GLY A 57 34.70 -25.54 5.94
N VAL A 58 33.42 -25.21 6.28
CA VAL A 58 32.65 -25.40 7.55
C VAL A 58 31.39 -24.48 7.52
N PRO A 59 30.18 -25.02 7.74
CA PRO A 59 29.21 -25.52 6.76
C PRO A 59 28.32 -24.44 6.09
N ASP A 60 27.80 -24.75 4.90
CA ASP A 60 26.99 -23.87 4.01
C ASP A 60 25.55 -23.55 4.51
N HIS A 61 25.04 -24.28 5.51
CA HIS A 61 23.74 -24.04 6.14
C HIS A 61 23.71 -24.71 7.52
N PRO A 62 23.37 -24.01 8.62
CA PRO A 62 22.82 -24.64 9.81
C PRO A 62 21.33 -24.90 9.57
N SER A 63 21.00 -25.87 8.71
CA SER A 63 19.64 -26.42 8.74
C SER A 63 19.54 -27.23 10.03
N GLU A 64 18.74 -26.73 10.99
CA GLU A 64 18.35 -27.36 12.26
C GLU A 64 19.18 -27.11 13.53
N GLU A 65 20.10 -26.13 13.54
CA GLU A 65 20.40 -25.45 14.80
C GLU A 65 19.73 -24.08 14.73
N SER A 66 18.75 -23.84 15.61
CA SER A 66 18.07 -22.55 15.73
C SER A 66 19.12 -21.47 15.95
N ALA A 67 19.57 -20.82 14.87
CA ALA A 67 20.52 -19.73 14.89
C ALA A 67 19.87 -18.59 15.68
N THR A 68 20.09 -18.60 16.99
CA THR A 68 19.51 -17.64 17.91
C THR A 68 20.43 -16.45 17.89
N LEU A 69 20.03 -15.41 17.15
CA LEU A 69 20.69 -14.13 17.25
C LEU A 69 20.62 -13.67 18.71
N PRO A 70 21.73 -13.27 19.34
CA PRO A 70 21.75 -12.92 20.76
C PRO A 70 20.93 -11.67 21.07
N TRP A 71 20.60 -10.88 20.06
CA TRP A 71 19.73 -9.71 20.15
C TRP A 71 19.13 -9.39 18.78
N ILE A 72 17.93 -8.81 18.80
CA ILE A 72 17.31 -8.16 17.64
C ILE A 72 17.19 -6.69 18.02
N HIS A 73 17.83 -5.81 17.25
CA HIS A 73 17.67 -4.37 17.41
C HIS A 73 16.61 -3.89 16.41
N ARG A 74 15.42 -3.54 16.92
CA ARG A 74 14.36 -2.93 16.10
C ARG A 74 14.60 -1.43 16.03
N ARG A 75 14.48 -0.84 14.84
CA ARG A 75 14.42 0.61 14.69
C ARG A 75 13.04 1.10 15.13
N ASP A 76 12.99 2.26 15.77
CA ASP A 76 11.73 2.94 16.00
C ASP A 76 11.11 3.26 14.63
N GLY A 77 9.91 2.75 14.40
CA GLY A 77 9.13 3.08 13.22
C GLY A 77 8.51 4.47 13.36
N VAL A 78 8.25 5.14 12.23
CA VAL A 78 7.49 6.42 12.19
C VAL A 78 6.13 6.35 12.91
N LYS A 79 5.60 5.14 13.09
CA LYS A 79 4.31 4.88 13.73
C LYS A 79 4.41 4.35 15.16
N ASP A 80 5.61 4.09 15.68
CA ASP A 80 5.80 3.46 17.00
C ASP A 80 5.35 4.36 18.15
N ASP A 81 5.41 5.69 17.98
CA ASP A 81 4.95 6.67 18.98
C ASP A 81 3.43 6.96 18.93
N ARG A 82 2.68 6.36 17.99
CA ARG A 82 1.24 6.61 17.85
C ARG A 82 0.45 5.56 18.61
N ASP A 83 -0.23 5.96 19.67
CA ASP A 83 -1.27 5.14 20.31
C ASP A 83 -2.46 5.01 19.35
N HIS A 84 -2.53 3.89 18.65
CA HIS A 84 -3.60 3.58 17.70
C HIS A 84 -4.44 2.44 18.25
N LYS A 85 -5.75 2.62 18.24
CA LYS A 85 -6.70 1.59 18.68
C LYS A 85 -7.37 0.96 17.47
N THR A 86 -7.21 -0.35 17.32
CA THR A 86 -7.93 -1.11 16.28
C THR A 86 -9.40 -1.26 16.68
N ILE A 87 -10.30 -0.91 15.77
CA ILE A 87 -11.75 -1.11 15.89
C ILE A 87 -12.19 -2.12 14.83
N HIS A 88 -12.97 -3.12 15.24
CA HIS A 88 -13.53 -4.12 14.34
C HIS A 88 -15.00 -3.80 14.04
N TYR A 89 -15.37 -3.88 12.77
CA TYR A 89 -16.72 -3.64 12.28
C TYR A 89 -17.33 -4.92 11.71
N THR A 90 -18.65 -5.00 11.71
CA THR A 90 -19.35 -6.08 11.00
C THR A 90 -19.19 -5.92 9.48
N GLU A 91 -19.29 -7.02 8.74
CA GLU A 91 -19.20 -7.00 7.28
C GLU A 91 -20.27 -6.08 6.67
N HIS A 92 -21.49 -6.10 7.23
CA HIS A 92 -22.58 -5.23 6.79
C HIS A 92 -22.22 -3.74 6.95
N THR A 93 -21.64 -3.36 8.09
CA THR A 93 -21.20 -1.97 8.33
C THR A 93 -20.15 -1.53 7.31
N VAL A 94 -19.15 -2.35 7.04
CA VAL A 94 -18.08 -2.05 6.06
C VAL A 94 -18.63 -1.93 4.64
N LYS A 95 -19.60 -2.77 4.27
CA LYS A 95 -20.29 -2.67 2.97
C LYS A 95 -21.05 -1.35 2.82
N ARG A 96 -21.80 -0.96 3.86
CA ARG A 96 -22.56 0.31 3.87
C ARG A 96 -21.63 1.53 3.81
N GLU A 97 -20.53 1.49 4.55
CA GLU A 97 -19.51 2.52 4.54
C GLU A 97 -18.95 2.77 3.12
N ARG A 98 -18.57 1.69 2.42
CA ARG A 98 -18.00 1.78 1.07
C ARG A 98 -19.02 2.20 0.01
N ARG A 99 -20.27 1.75 0.12
CA ARG A 99 -21.29 1.95 -0.92
C ARG A 99 -22.09 3.23 -0.76
N ASP A 100 -22.25 3.70 0.48
CA ASP A 100 -23.18 4.77 0.78
C ASP A 100 -22.46 5.96 1.43
N LEU A 101 -21.72 5.74 2.54
CA LEU A 101 -21.11 6.85 3.27
C LEU A 101 -20.03 7.58 2.45
N ARG A 102 -19.02 6.84 1.98
CA ARG A 102 -17.88 7.46 1.29
C ARG A 102 -18.28 8.14 -0.02
N PRO A 103 -19.07 7.51 -0.91
CA PRO A 103 -19.50 8.17 -2.15
C PRO A 103 -20.37 9.41 -1.90
N ALA A 104 -21.24 9.38 -0.89
CA ALA A 104 -22.05 10.55 -0.54
C ALA A 104 -21.20 11.73 -0.03
N LEU A 105 -20.14 11.44 0.74
CA LEU A 105 -19.19 12.46 1.18
C LEU A 105 -18.36 13.01 0.01
N GLU A 106 -17.89 12.15 -0.88
CA GLU A 106 -17.13 12.55 -2.08
C GLU A 106 -17.99 13.42 -3.01
N GLU A 107 -19.27 13.09 -3.18
CA GLU A 107 -20.23 13.87 -3.95
C GLU A 107 -20.47 15.27 -3.34
N GLU A 108 -20.69 15.34 -2.03
CA GLU A 108 -20.93 16.62 -1.33
C GLU A 108 -19.68 17.51 -1.30
N LEU A 109 -18.50 16.92 -1.11
CA LEU A 109 -17.23 17.65 -1.00
C LEU A 109 -16.56 17.92 -2.35
N GLY A 110 -16.98 17.24 -3.41
CA GLY A 110 -16.39 17.32 -4.74
C GLY A 110 -14.93 16.82 -4.81
N ASN A 111 -14.49 15.99 -3.86
CA ASN A 111 -13.12 15.50 -3.74
C ASN A 111 -13.12 14.04 -3.25
N ASP A 112 -12.04 13.30 -3.55
CA ASP A 112 -11.84 11.97 -2.98
C ASP A 112 -11.65 12.04 -1.46
N VAL A 113 -12.21 11.08 -0.73
CA VAL A 113 -12.18 11.06 0.73
C VAL A 113 -11.54 9.76 1.21
N GLU A 114 -10.47 9.89 1.99
CA GLU A 114 -9.83 8.74 2.62
C GLU A 114 -10.81 8.01 3.55
N LEU A 115 -10.84 6.68 3.46
CA LEU A 115 -11.81 5.88 4.20
C LEU A 115 -11.65 6.03 5.72
N THR A 116 -10.41 6.18 6.18
CA THR A 116 -10.12 6.38 7.60
C THR A 116 -10.68 7.71 8.09
N ASP A 117 -10.56 8.77 7.29
CA ASP A 117 -11.02 10.11 7.64
C ASP A 117 -12.55 10.19 7.58
N ALA A 118 -13.18 9.59 6.57
CA ALA A 118 -14.64 9.46 6.48
C ALA A 118 -15.22 8.76 7.72
N ARG A 119 -14.53 7.71 8.19
CA ARG A 119 -14.93 6.96 9.39
C ARG A 119 -14.74 7.77 10.66
N GLU A 120 -13.60 8.45 10.80
CA GLU A 120 -13.34 9.31 11.96
C GLU A 120 -14.37 10.44 12.04
N ALA A 121 -14.65 11.10 10.91
CA ALA A 121 -15.69 12.12 10.82
C ALA A 121 -17.07 11.57 11.20
N ALA A 122 -17.47 10.42 10.66
CA ALA A 122 -18.74 9.78 11.01
C ALA A 122 -18.80 9.41 12.50
N TYR A 123 -17.69 8.96 13.09
CA TYR A 123 -17.62 8.62 14.51
C TYR A 123 -17.75 9.87 15.39
N LEU A 124 -17.06 10.97 15.05
CA LEU A 124 -17.16 12.25 15.74
C LEU A 124 -18.60 12.80 15.68
N VAL A 125 -19.21 12.83 14.49
CA VAL A 125 -20.61 13.25 14.33
C VAL A 125 -21.53 12.37 15.17
N GLY A 126 -21.32 11.05 15.20
CA GLY A 126 -22.08 10.13 16.03
C GLY A 126 -22.02 10.45 17.54
N MET A 127 -20.91 11.00 18.04
CA MET A 127 -20.80 11.41 19.45
C MET A 127 -21.73 12.58 19.79
N ASP A 128 -21.97 13.48 18.85
CA ASP A 128 -22.88 14.62 19.02
C ASP A 128 -24.34 14.26 18.74
N HIS A 129 -24.59 13.12 18.08
CA HIS A 129 -25.92 12.63 17.66
C HIS A 129 -26.32 11.36 18.44
N VAL A 130 -26.34 11.48 19.77
CA VAL A 130 -26.55 10.35 20.69
C VAL A 130 -27.91 9.69 20.51
N ASN A 131 -28.95 10.44 20.12
CA ASN A 131 -30.29 9.88 19.95
C ASN A 131 -30.36 8.91 18.77
N GLU A 132 -29.70 9.27 17.66
CA GLU A 132 -29.58 8.46 16.46
C GLU A 132 -28.75 7.20 16.74
N VAL A 133 -27.63 7.35 17.45
CA VAL A 133 -26.83 6.20 17.90
C VAL A 133 -27.66 5.27 18.80
N ALA A 134 -28.42 5.83 19.75
CA ALA A 134 -29.29 5.05 20.61
C ALA A 134 -30.38 4.32 19.82
N ALA A 135 -30.94 4.92 18.77
CA ALA A 135 -31.90 4.24 17.90
C ALA A 135 -31.30 3.01 17.21
N VAL A 136 -30.07 3.12 16.70
CA VAL A 136 -29.33 1.99 16.11
C VAL A 136 -29.06 0.90 17.16
N LEU A 137 -28.64 1.28 18.37
CA LEU A 137 -28.40 0.32 19.46
C LEU A 137 -29.70 -0.39 19.89
N ARG A 138 -30.85 0.30 19.90
CA ARG A 138 -32.14 -0.32 20.17
C ARG A 138 -32.54 -1.32 19.09
N GLU A 139 -32.29 -1.01 17.83
CA GLU A 139 -32.48 -1.96 16.71
C GLU A 139 -31.62 -3.22 16.91
N TRP A 140 -30.41 -3.07 17.46
CA TRP A 140 -29.54 -4.19 17.84
C TRP A 140 -29.98 -4.91 19.12
N GLY A 141 -31.01 -4.42 19.80
CA GLY A 141 -31.62 -5.06 20.97
C GLY A 141 -31.05 -4.63 22.32
N TYR A 142 -30.38 -3.48 22.44
CA TYR A 142 -29.82 -3.01 23.73
C TYR A 142 -30.87 -2.53 24.75
N ASP A 143 -32.17 -2.56 24.42
CA ASP A 143 -33.30 -2.09 25.24
C ASP A 143 -34.44 -3.12 25.26
N ILE A 144 -34.11 -4.41 25.09
CA ILE A 144 -35.05 -5.52 25.24
C ILE A 144 -34.94 -6.08 26.67
N ASP A 145 -36.06 -6.15 27.38
CA ASP A 145 -36.20 -6.76 28.71
C ASP A 145 -36.28 -8.30 28.66
#